data_AF-A0A372JKK5-F1
#
_entry.id   AF-A0A372JKK5-F1
#
_cell.length_a   1.000
_cell.length_b   1.000
_cell.length_c   1.000
_cell.angle_alpha   90.00
_cell.angle_beta   90.00
_cell.angle_gamma   90.00
#
_symmetry.space_group_name_H-M   'P 1'
#
loop_
_entity.id
_entity.type
_entity.pdbx_description
1 polymer ?
#
loop_
_entity_poly.entity_id
_entity_poly.type
_entity_poly.pdbx_seq_one_letter_code
_entity_poly.pdbx_strand_id
1 'polypeptide(L)'
;MSNHAGLADRYTALWNEPDAGRRSELVRELWADDGVHVLADPPQEVREAAARLAFPVPPLEVRGHQALDARVTRAYEMFIEPGEHVFEAAAEPVTLRADVVAVRWAMVETGTGKSVGGGLDVLRLDGDGRIRTDHQFIDGS
;
A
#
# COMPACT_ATOMS: atom_id res chain seq x y z
N MET A 1 9.39 -21.71 -9.77
CA MET A 1 9.65 -20.30 -9.42
C MET A 1 8.42 -19.52 -9.86
N SER A 2 7.61 -19.04 -8.92
CA SER A 2 6.50 -18.15 -9.28
C SER A 2 7.11 -16.82 -9.76
N ASN A 3 6.80 -16.44 -10.99
CA ASN A 3 7.22 -15.18 -11.57
C ASN A 3 6.23 -14.10 -11.12
N HIS A 4 6.65 -13.20 -10.24
CA HIS A 4 5.83 -12.09 -9.75
C HIS A 4 5.92 -10.85 -10.66
N ALA A 5 6.28 -11.04 -11.93
CA ALA A 5 6.37 -9.97 -12.92
C ALA A 5 5.08 -9.13 -12.96
N GLY A 6 5.28 -7.81 -12.94
CA GLY A 6 4.20 -6.82 -12.92
C GLY A 6 3.36 -6.78 -11.65
N LEU A 7 3.72 -7.51 -10.58
CA LEU A 7 3.01 -7.38 -9.29
C LEU A 7 3.16 -5.96 -8.74
N ALA A 8 4.37 -5.39 -8.80
CA ALA A 8 4.62 -4.01 -8.39
C ALA A 8 3.73 -3.03 -9.16
N ASP A 9 3.66 -3.15 -10.48
CA ASP A 9 2.84 -2.28 -11.33
C ASP A 9 1.35 -2.42 -11.04
N ARG A 10 0.84 -3.65 -10.89
CA ARG A 10 -0.58 -3.86 -10.52
C ARG A 10 -0.88 -3.32 -9.12
N TYR A 11 0.06 -3.49 -8.20
CA TYR A 11 -0.07 -3.01 -6.82
C TYR A 11 -0.12 -1.48 -6.80
N THR A 12 0.78 -0.78 -7.47
CA THR A 12 0.77 0.68 -7.52
C THR A 12 -0.40 1.23 -8.35
N ALA A 13 -0.83 0.53 -9.40
CA ALA A 13 -2.01 0.93 -10.18
C ALA A 13 -3.28 1.02 -9.33
N LEU A 14 -3.48 0.11 -8.37
CA LEU A 14 -4.62 0.17 -7.43
C LEU A 14 -4.69 1.52 -6.69
N TRP A 15 -3.55 2.03 -6.23
CA TRP A 15 -3.49 3.27 -5.47
C TRP A 15 -3.68 4.53 -6.32
N ASN A 16 -3.53 4.42 -7.64
CA ASN A 16 -3.71 5.52 -8.58
C ASN A 16 -5.06 5.50 -9.32
N GLU A 17 -5.85 4.42 -9.20
CA GLU A 17 -7.07 4.20 -9.99
C GLU A 17 -8.16 5.26 -9.69
N PRO A 18 -8.52 6.13 -10.66
CA PRO A 18 -9.52 7.17 -10.45
C PRO A 18 -10.95 6.64 -10.37
N ASP A 19 -11.30 5.60 -11.10
CA ASP A 19 -12.66 5.06 -11.10
C ASP A 19 -12.91 4.25 -9.83
N ALA A 20 -13.87 4.67 -9.01
CA ALA A 20 -14.16 4.01 -7.75
C ALA A 20 -14.65 2.56 -7.93
N GLY A 21 -15.40 2.27 -9.00
CA GLY A 21 -15.85 0.92 -9.31
C GLY A 21 -14.67 0.01 -9.64
N ARG A 22 -13.80 0.46 -10.54
CA ARG A 22 -12.59 -0.26 -10.96
C ARG A 22 -11.61 -0.43 -9.81
N ARG A 23 -11.45 0.58 -8.95
CA ARG A 23 -10.61 0.48 -7.76
C ARG A 23 -11.09 -0.64 -6.83
N SER A 24 -12.40 -0.76 -6.62
CA SER A 24 -12.96 -1.88 -5.86
C SER A 24 -12.86 -3.23 -6.54
N GLU A 25 -12.87 -3.29 -7.86
CA GLU A 25 -12.54 -4.53 -8.60
C GLU A 25 -11.07 -4.92 -8.39
N LEU A 26 -10.14 -3.97 -8.51
CA LEU A 26 -8.71 -4.18 -8.27
C LEU A 26 -8.42 -4.66 -6.84
N VAL A 27 -9.12 -4.14 -5.83
CA VAL A 27 -9.02 -4.67 -4.45
C VAL A 27 -9.39 -6.16 -4.42
N ARG A 28 -10.51 -6.56 -5.02
CA ARG A 28 -10.94 -7.97 -5.04
C ARG A 28 -10.05 -8.87 -5.88
N GLU A 29 -9.44 -8.33 -6.93
CA GLU A 29 -8.48 -9.04 -7.79
C GLU A 29 -7.16 -9.29 -7.06
N LEU A 30 -6.64 -8.28 -6.35
CA LEU A 30 -5.33 -8.33 -5.70
C LEU A 30 -5.36 -8.99 -4.32
N TRP A 31 -6.45 -8.86 -3.57
CA TRP A 31 -6.52 -9.26 -2.17
C TRP A 31 -7.39 -10.48 -1.93
N ALA A 32 -6.96 -11.34 -1.00
CA ALA A 32 -7.82 -12.37 -0.44
C ALA A 32 -8.99 -11.73 0.32
N ASP A 33 -10.11 -12.46 0.45
CA ASP A 33 -11.35 -11.95 1.04
C ASP A 33 -11.18 -11.39 2.46
N ASP A 34 -10.26 -11.97 3.24
CA ASP A 34 -9.90 -11.58 4.61
C ASP A 34 -8.51 -10.91 4.71
N GLY A 35 -7.99 -10.42 3.59
CA GLY A 35 -6.68 -9.81 3.48
C GLY A 35 -6.50 -8.61 4.42
N VAL A 36 -5.28 -8.40 4.90
CA VAL A 36 -4.94 -7.41 5.92
C VAL A 36 -3.88 -6.45 5.42
N HIS A 37 -4.16 -5.16 5.46
CA HIS A 37 -3.14 -4.12 5.28
C HIS A 37 -2.76 -3.57 6.65
N VAL A 38 -1.48 -3.70 7.00
CA VAL A 38 -0.87 -3.24 8.24
C VAL A 38 0.08 -2.09 7.92
N LEU A 39 -0.21 -0.91 8.46
CA LEU A 39 0.72 0.21 8.46
C LEU A 39 1.59 0.10 9.71
N ALA A 40 2.84 -0.32 9.52
CA ALA A 40 3.81 -0.48 10.61
C ALA A 40 4.20 0.86 11.23
N ASP A 41 4.18 1.92 10.40
CA ASP A 41 4.54 3.28 10.77
C ASP A 41 3.31 4.22 10.67
N PRO A 42 2.45 4.31 11.71
CA PRO A 42 1.25 5.14 11.69
C PRO A 42 1.57 6.62 11.46
N PRO A 43 0.62 7.42 10.92
CA PRO A 43 0.82 8.85 10.71
C PRO A 43 1.24 9.59 11.99
N GLN A 44 2.00 10.67 11.84
CA GLN A 44 2.54 11.47 12.94
C GLN A 44 1.48 11.85 13.98
N GLU A 45 0.27 12.23 13.54
CA GLU A 45 -0.86 12.56 14.43
C GLU A 45 -1.20 11.42 15.41
N VAL A 46 -1.23 10.17 14.92
CA VAL A 46 -1.49 8.98 15.75
C VAL A 46 -0.34 8.74 16.72
N ARG A 47 0.91 8.91 16.26
CA ARG A 47 2.10 8.75 17.10
C ARG A 47 2.12 9.76 18.24
N GLU A 48 1.82 11.03 17.94
CA GLU A 48 1.74 12.12 18.92
C GLU A 48 0.60 11.89 19.92
N ALA A 49 -0.57 11.44 19.45
CA ALA A 49 -1.69 11.11 20.33
C ALA A 49 -1.35 9.97 21.30
N ALA A 50 -0.73 8.88 20.82
CA ALA A 50 -0.28 7.78 21.67
C ALA A 50 0.75 8.24 22.70
N ALA A 51 1.74 9.03 22.26
CA ALA A 51 2.79 9.57 23.14
C ALA A 51 2.23 10.47 24.25
N ARG A 52 1.26 11.35 23.93
CA ARG A 52 0.58 12.20 24.93
C ARG A 52 -0.13 11.40 26.02
N LEU A 53 -0.54 10.18 25.70
CA LEU A 53 -1.22 9.27 26.61
C LEU A 53 -0.28 8.20 27.21
N ALA A 54 1.02 8.29 26.94
CA ALA A 54 2.05 7.34 27.37
C ALA A 54 1.78 5.88 26.93
N PHE A 55 1.14 5.69 25.78
CA PHE A 55 1.00 4.38 25.15
C PHE A 55 2.10 4.13 24.10
N PRO A 56 2.54 2.88 23.89
CA PRO A 56 3.31 2.54 22.70
C PRO A 56 2.49 2.84 21.46
N VAL A 57 3.15 3.29 20.39
CA VAL A 57 2.51 3.54 19.09
C VAL A 57 2.06 2.19 18.51
N PRO A 58 0.75 1.95 18.35
CA PRO A 58 0.27 0.70 17.76
C PRO A 58 0.36 0.77 16.23
N PRO A 59 0.61 -0.35 15.52
CA PRO A 59 0.36 -0.39 14.09
C PRO A 59 -1.13 -0.15 13.80
N LEU A 60 -1.45 0.35 12.61
CA LEU A 60 -2.83 0.46 12.15
C LEU A 60 -3.14 -0.69 11.19
N GLU A 61 -4.31 -1.31 11.33
CA GLU A 61 -4.75 -2.42 10.47
C GLU A 61 -6.12 -2.12 9.87
N VAL A 62 -6.30 -2.52 8.61
CA VAL A 62 -7.61 -2.72 7.99
C VAL A 62 -7.70 -4.13 7.42
N ARG A 63 -8.89 -4.72 7.47
CA ARG A 63 -9.12 -6.12 7.08
C ARG A 63 -10.34 -6.28 6.19
N GLY A 64 -10.18 -7.10 5.16
CA GLY A 64 -11.21 -7.47 4.20
C GLY A 64 -11.50 -6.37 3.19
N HIS A 65 -12.13 -6.75 2.08
CA HIS A 65 -12.28 -5.88 0.90
C HIS A 65 -12.95 -4.54 1.22
N GLN A 66 -13.99 -4.50 2.05
CA GLN A 66 -14.67 -3.24 2.40
C GLN A 66 -13.75 -2.24 3.11
N ALA A 67 -12.92 -2.70 4.06
CA ALA A 67 -12.02 -1.82 4.79
C ALA A 67 -10.82 -1.42 3.92
N LEU A 68 -10.36 -2.32 3.04
CA LEU A 68 -9.34 -2.04 2.04
C LEU A 68 -9.83 -1.01 1.01
N ASP A 69 -11.06 -1.15 0.50
CA ASP A 69 -11.71 -0.19 -0.40
C ASP A 69 -11.70 1.22 0.20
N ALA A 70 -12.10 1.34 1.47
CA ALA A 70 -12.07 2.62 2.19
C ALA A 70 -10.65 3.17 2.36
N ARG A 71 -9.67 2.31 2.70
CA ARG A 71 -8.28 2.70 2.90
C ARG A 71 -7.60 3.16 1.61
N VAL A 72 -7.83 2.49 0.49
CA VAL A 72 -7.27 2.85 -0.83
C VAL A 72 -7.97 4.10 -1.35
N THR A 73 -9.29 4.18 -1.25
CA THR A 73 -10.04 5.39 -1.63
C THR A 73 -9.56 6.61 -0.86
N ARG A 74 -9.36 6.49 0.46
CA ARG A 74 -8.88 7.62 1.26
C ARG A 74 -7.47 8.08 0.85
N ALA A 75 -6.57 7.15 0.52
CA ALA A 75 -5.26 7.53 0.00
C ALA A 75 -5.34 8.21 -1.38
N TYR A 76 -6.20 7.70 -2.26
CA TYR A 76 -6.43 8.30 -3.58
C TYR A 76 -6.89 9.76 -3.44
N GLU A 77 -7.93 10.02 -2.65
CA GLU A 77 -8.46 11.38 -2.39
C GLU A 77 -7.38 12.31 -1.82
N MET A 78 -6.55 11.79 -0.91
CA MET A 78 -5.54 12.61 -0.23
C MET A 78 -4.36 12.96 -1.12
N PHE A 79 -3.89 12.02 -1.94
CA PHE A 79 -2.59 12.13 -2.59
C PHE A 79 -2.66 12.23 -4.11
N ILE A 80 -3.68 11.64 -4.75
CA ILE A 80 -3.76 11.48 -6.20
C ILE A 80 -4.82 12.37 -6.83
N GLU A 81 -6.03 12.45 -6.24
CA GLU A 81 -7.14 13.26 -6.75
C GLU A 81 -6.76 14.74 -7.00
N PRO A 82 -5.92 15.40 -6.17
CA PRO A 82 -5.47 16.77 -6.46
C PRO A 82 -4.66 16.91 -7.76
N GLY A 83 -4.17 15.81 -8.33
CA GLY A 83 -3.37 15.79 -9.57
C GLY A 83 -1.90 16.15 -9.36
N GLU A 84 -1.47 16.37 -8.12
CA GLU A 84 -0.11 16.78 -7.78
C GLU A 84 0.87 15.61 -7.68
N HIS A 85 0.38 14.40 -7.40
CA HIS A 85 1.22 13.22 -7.21
C HIS A 85 0.73 11.98 -7.97
N VAL A 86 1.67 11.05 -8.14
CA VAL A 86 1.44 9.68 -8.62
C VAL A 86 2.26 8.71 -7.77
N PHE A 87 1.72 7.52 -7.47
CA PHE A 87 2.50 6.44 -6.88
C PHE A 87 3.14 5.57 -7.97
N GLU A 88 4.44 5.34 -7.88
CA GLU A 88 5.20 4.56 -8.85
C GLU A 88 5.96 3.42 -8.17
N ALA A 89 6.20 2.33 -8.91
CA ALA A 89 7.12 1.29 -8.47
C ALA A 89 8.55 1.85 -8.52
N ALA A 90 9.22 1.93 -7.39
CA ALA A 90 10.54 2.53 -7.29
C ALA A 90 11.69 1.56 -7.64
N ALA A 91 11.39 0.26 -7.70
CA ALA A 91 12.32 -0.80 -8.10
C ALA A 91 11.55 -2.06 -8.52
N GLU A 92 12.24 -2.97 -9.20
CA GLU A 92 11.72 -4.33 -9.44
C GLU A 92 11.37 -5.02 -8.12
N PRO A 93 10.22 -5.73 -8.05
CA PRO A 93 9.81 -6.42 -6.84
C PRO A 93 10.78 -7.56 -6.51
N VAL A 94 11.14 -7.66 -5.23
CA VAL A 94 12.08 -8.67 -4.75
C VAL A 94 11.29 -9.84 -4.15
N THR A 95 11.45 -11.04 -4.73
CA THR A 95 10.90 -12.26 -4.13
C THR A 95 11.78 -12.69 -2.96
N LEU A 96 11.29 -12.52 -1.73
CA LEU A 96 12.01 -12.90 -0.50
C LEU A 96 11.89 -14.41 -0.22
N ARG A 97 10.77 -14.99 -0.61
CA ARG A 97 10.44 -16.43 -0.56
C ARG A 97 9.29 -16.70 -1.52
N ALA A 98 8.96 -17.96 -1.76
CA ALA A 98 7.98 -18.36 -2.77
C ALA A 98 6.63 -17.63 -2.68
N ASP A 99 6.17 -17.31 -1.46
CA ASP A 99 4.89 -16.65 -1.15
C ASP A 99 5.05 -15.24 -0.56
N VAL A 100 6.25 -14.65 -0.55
CA VAL A 100 6.46 -13.29 -0.02
C VAL A 100 7.30 -12.45 -0.97
N VAL A 101 6.76 -11.28 -1.30
CA VAL A 101 7.32 -10.32 -2.24
C VAL A 101 7.44 -8.96 -1.57
N ALA A 102 8.56 -8.29 -1.76
CA ALA A 102 8.77 -6.92 -1.33
C ALA A 102 8.61 -5.98 -2.52
N VAL A 103 7.78 -4.95 -2.36
CA VAL A 103 7.50 -3.92 -3.37
C VAL A 103 7.96 -2.58 -2.82
N ARG A 104 8.92 -1.93 -3.51
CA ARG A 104 9.28 -0.54 -3.20
C ARG A 104 8.46 0.40 -4.05
N TRP A 105 7.94 1.45 -3.43
CA TRP A 105 7.17 2.48 -4.12
C TRP A 105 7.67 3.87 -3.75
N ALA A 106 7.38 4.83 -4.64
CA ALA A 106 7.63 6.24 -4.43
C ALA A 106 6.35 7.03 -4.72
N MET A 107 6.12 8.09 -3.96
CA MET A 107 5.18 9.15 -4.32
C MET A 107 5.96 10.23 -5.05
N VAL A 108 5.57 10.51 -6.30
CA VAL A 108 6.29 11.38 -7.22
C VAL A 108 5.42 12.59 -7.56
N GLU A 109 5.98 13.79 -7.49
CA GLU A 109 5.33 15.01 -7.97
C GLU A 109 5.17 14.95 -9.51
N THR A 110 3.95 15.11 -10.01
CA THR A 110 3.65 15.00 -11.45
C THR A 110 4.32 16.09 -12.28
N GLY A 111 4.47 17.30 -11.72
CA GLY A 111 5.06 18.44 -12.41
C GLY A 111 6.59 18.41 -12.52
N THR A 112 7.28 17.72 -11.59
CA THR A 112 8.75 17.75 -11.49
C THR A 112 9.41 16.38 -11.67
N GLY A 113 8.66 15.29 -11.50
CA GLY A 113 9.20 13.93 -11.47
C GLY A 113 10.01 13.62 -10.21
N LYS A 114 9.97 14.49 -9.20
CA LYS A 114 10.73 14.31 -7.95
C LYS A 114 9.96 13.41 -6.98
N SER A 115 10.65 12.42 -6.41
CA SER A 115 10.11 11.67 -5.27
C SER A 115 10.04 12.56 -4.02
N VAL A 116 8.86 12.61 -3.42
CA VAL A 116 8.55 13.37 -2.21
C VAL A 116 8.13 12.48 -1.03
N GLY A 117 8.03 11.18 -1.28
CA GLY A 117 7.76 10.15 -0.30
C GLY A 117 8.00 8.78 -0.91
N GLY A 118 7.96 7.74 -0.07
CA GLY A 118 8.19 6.38 -0.50
C GLY A 118 8.05 5.39 0.65
N GLY A 119 8.20 4.13 0.32
CA GLY A 119 8.10 3.07 1.30
C GLY A 119 8.38 1.69 0.73
N LEU A 120 8.18 0.71 1.60
CA LEU A 120 8.32 -0.70 1.33
C LEU A 120 7.06 -1.43 1.81
N ASP A 121 6.48 -2.21 0.91
CA ASP A 121 5.36 -3.09 1.23
C ASP A 121 5.83 -4.53 1.12
N VAL A 122 5.68 -5.29 2.22
CA VAL A 122 6.02 -6.71 2.28
C VAL A 122 4.74 -7.53 2.19
N LEU A 123 4.50 -8.04 0.99
CA LEU A 123 3.29 -8.75 0.61
C LEU A 123 3.47 -10.25 0.82
N ARG A 124 2.59 -10.87 1.60
CA ARG A 124 2.43 -12.33 1.63
C ARG A 124 1.24 -12.73 0.79
N LEU A 125 1.46 -13.64 -0.15
CA LEU A 125 0.45 -14.15 -1.07
C LEU A 125 -0.11 -15.49 -0.59
N ASP A 126 -1.35 -15.81 -0.94
CA ASP A 126 -1.90 -17.16 -0.81
C ASP A 126 -1.67 -18.03 -2.05
N GLY A 127 -2.26 -19.23 -2.05
CA GLY A 127 -2.11 -20.20 -3.14
C GLY A 127 -2.65 -19.72 -4.49
N ASP A 128 -3.55 -18.73 -4.50
CA ASP A 128 -4.11 -18.13 -5.71
C ASP A 128 -3.30 -16.87 -6.14
N GLY A 129 -2.23 -16.54 -5.42
CA GLY A 129 -1.41 -15.37 -5.67
C GLY A 129 -2.02 -14.06 -5.17
N ARG A 130 -3.06 -14.11 -4.33
CA ARG A 130 -3.70 -12.93 -3.74
C ARG A 130 -3.04 -12.53 -2.43
N ILE A 131 -3.01 -11.24 -2.15
CA ILE A 131 -2.41 -10.68 -0.94
C ILE A 131 -3.26 -11.08 0.28
N ARG A 132 -2.63 -11.82 1.21
CA ARG A 132 -3.18 -12.14 2.54
C ARG A 132 -2.78 -11.10 3.56
N THR A 133 -1.53 -10.68 3.53
CA THR A 133 -1.02 -9.62 4.42
C THR A 133 -0.11 -8.70 3.64
N ASP A 134 -0.25 -7.42 3.89
CA ASP A 134 0.66 -6.37 3.47
C ASP A 134 1.16 -5.64 4.70
N HIS A 135 2.47 -5.61 4.88
CA HIS A 135 3.10 -4.82 5.92
C HIS A 135 3.82 -3.66 5.26
N GLN A 136 3.24 -2.47 5.40
CA GLN A 136 3.74 -1.22 4.84
C GLN A 136 4.64 -0.50 5.83
N PHE A 137 5.82 -0.12 5.36
CA PHE A 137 6.82 0.68 6.04
C PHE A 137 7.03 1.99 5.27
N ILE A 138 7.08 3.11 5.96
CA ILE A 138 7.21 4.44 5.33
C ILE A 138 8.66 4.90 5.44
N ASP A 139 9.25 5.39 4.34
CA ASP A 139 10.61 5.93 4.39
C ASP A 139 10.67 7.16 5.31
N GLY A 140 11.65 7.19 6.21
CA GLY A 140 11.88 8.32 7.12
C GLY A 140 10.92 8.44 8.31
N SER A 141 10.13 7.40 8.58
CA SER A 141 9.24 7.30 9.74
C SER A 141 9.96 7.19 11.09
#